data_AF-A0A2N2Y458-F1
#
_entry.id   AF-A0A2N2Y458-F1
#
_cell.length_a   1.000
_cell.length_b   1.000
_cell.length_c   1.000
_cell.angle_alpha   90.00
_cell.angle_beta   90.00
_cell.angle_gamma   90.00
#
_symmetry.space_group_name_H-M   'P 1'
#
loop_
_entity.id
_entity.type
_entity.pdbx_description
1 polymer ?
#
loop_
_entity_poly.entity_id
_entity_poly.type
_entity_poly.pdbx_seq_one_letter_code
_entity_poly.pdbx_strand_id
1 'polypeptide(L)'
;DNWPQTADYDLNDLVVGYQFKQVLNANTALVELFADFSIRAIGASYLNAFGFEMPIPASSVQSVTGNALSGNFIMTSANGTESGQSNAVVFVTDDPRNQLPYPGTGEFVNTSAGAPWVEPDTLHLHITLNSSIALSVIGYAPYIPFIVVNRLRGREIHLVDQMPTALADPALFGTGNDDSDPATGRYYKTVQNLPWALNIPGHFDYPLEQNEIIGGYLKFAPWAMSSGAEYSDWYLPNISGYRDEQYLYPTPE
;
A
#
# COMPACT_ATOMS: atom_id res chain seq x y z
N ASP A 1 4.49 -5.95 -7.84
CA ASP A 1 5.43 -5.92 -6.70
C ASP A 1 6.88 -6.11 -7.15
N ASN A 2 7.16 -5.93 -8.44
CA ASN A 2 8.44 -6.28 -9.05
C ASN A 2 9.51 -5.17 -9.01
N TRP A 3 9.24 -4.02 -8.38
CA TRP A 3 10.20 -2.92 -8.25
C TRP A 3 11.57 -3.45 -7.77
N PRO A 4 12.69 -3.07 -8.42
CA PRO A 4 12.83 -1.95 -9.35
C PRO A 4 12.53 -2.26 -10.83
N GLN A 5 12.07 -3.48 -11.15
CA GLN A 5 11.64 -3.85 -12.50
C GLN A 5 10.15 -3.58 -12.69
N THR A 6 9.73 -3.37 -13.93
CA THR A 6 8.32 -3.49 -14.33
C THR A 6 7.98 -4.93 -14.69
N ALA A 7 6.70 -5.27 -14.65
CA ALA A 7 6.16 -6.56 -15.10
C ALA A 7 4.97 -6.32 -16.05
N ASP A 8 3.93 -7.14 -15.95
CA ASP A 8 2.65 -7.02 -16.66
C ASP A 8 1.79 -5.84 -16.22
N TYR A 9 2.11 -5.15 -15.12
CA TYR A 9 1.61 -3.82 -14.80
C TYR A 9 0.07 -3.74 -14.70
N ASP A 10 -0.54 -4.82 -14.20
CA ASP A 10 -1.95 -4.87 -13.83
C ASP A 10 -2.23 -4.16 -12.48
N LEU A 11 -1.20 -3.93 -11.67
CA LEU A 11 -1.23 -3.21 -10.39
C LEU A 11 -2.20 -3.83 -9.37
N ASN A 12 -2.40 -5.16 -9.42
CA ASN A 12 -3.25 -5.90 -8.50
C ASN A 12 -2.46 -6.83 -7.53
N ASP A 13 -1.12 -6.76 -7.57
CA ASP A 13 -0.21 -7.61 -6.78
C ASP A 13 -0.60 -7.69 -5.28
N LEU A 14 -1.04 -6.55 -4.74
CA LEU A 14 -1.70 -6.45 -3.45
C LEU A 14 -2.70 -5.29 -3.48
N VAL A 15 -3.98 -5.58 -3.26
CA VAL A 15 -5.04 -4.58 -3.14
C VAL A 15 -5.51 -4.51 -1.70
N VAL A 16 -5.38 -3.34 -1.07
CA VAL A 16 -5.76 -3.12 0.33
C VAL A 16 -6.80 -2.00 0.41
N GLY A 17 -7.97 -2.30 0.96
CA GLY A 17 -8.90 -1.29 1.43
C GLY A 17 -8.51 -0.86 2.84
N TYR A 18 -8.47 0.44 3.12
CA TYR A 18 -8.09 0.90 4.45
C TYR A 18 -8.76 2.20 4.88
N GLN A 19 -8.89 2.38 6.19
CA GLN A 19 -9.46 3.58 6.81
C GLN A 19 -8.74 3.88 8.13
N PHE A 20 -8.53 5.16 8.41
CA PHE A 20 -7.99 5.63 9.68
C PHE A 20 -9.01 6.49 10.42
N LYS A 21 -9.02 6.36 11.75
CA LYS A 21 -9.79 7.18 12.68
C LYS A 21 -8.86 7.75 13.75
N GLN A 22 -8.64 9.05 13.69
CA GLN A 22 -7.90 9.80 14.71
C GLN A 22 -8.83 10.19 15.88
N VAL A 23 -8.44 9.89 17.11
CA VAL A 23 -9.15 10.33 18.32
C VAL A 23 -8.39 11.49 18.95
N LEU A 24 -9.08 12.63 19.11
CA LEU A 24 -8.50 13.88 19.61
C LEU A 24 -9.01 14.21 21.02
N ASN A 25 -8.15 14.81 21.83
CA ASN A 25 -8.55 15.39 23.12
C ASN A 25 -9.14 16.81 22.96
N ALA A 26 -9.53 17.44 24.07
CA ALA A 26 -10.12 18.78 24.09
C ALA A 26 -9.20 19.89 23.53
N ASN A 27 -7.89 19.64 23.43
CA ASN A 27 -6.91 20.56 22.85
C ASN A 27 -6.61 20.24 21.38
N THR A 28 -7.43 19.42 20.71
CA THR A 28 -7.23 18.96 19.33
C THR A 28 -5.91 18.20 19.11
N ALA A 29 -5.36 17.60 20.16
CA ALA A 29 -4.19 16.73 20.06
C ALA A 29 -4.62 15.26 19.99
N LEU A 30 -3.99 14.50 19.10
CA LEU A 30 -4.19 13.07 18.92
C LEU A 30 -3.80 12.31 20.18
N VAL A 31 -4.65 11.38 20.61
CA VAL A 31 -4.38 10.49 21.76
C VAL A 31 -4.33 9.02 21.35
N GLU A 32 -5.17 8.62 20.40
CA GLU A 32 -5.29 7.25 19.92
C GLU A 32 -5.61 7.24 18.42
N LEU A 33 -5.22 6.16 17.76
CA LEU A 33 -5.49 5.92 16.36
C LEU A 33 -6.08 4.52 16.20
N PHE A 34 -7.21 4.44 15.49
CA PHE A 34 -7.77 3.19 15.00
C PHE A 34 -7.56 3.12 13.50
N ALA A 35 -7.22 1.95 12.99
CA ALA A 35 -7.02 1.74 11.57
C ALA A 35 -7.55 0.37 11.15
N ASP A 36 -8.41 0.36 10.13
CA ASP A 36 -8.97 -0.86 9.56
C ASP A 36 -8.30 -1.13 8.23
N PHE A 37 -7.87 -2.38 8.01
CA PHE A 37 -7.21 -2.82 6.78
C PHE A 37 -7.83 -4.13 6.29
N SER A 38 -8.32 -4.12 5.06
CA SER A 38 -8.91 -5.28 4.39
C SER A 38 -8.06 -5.66 3.17
N ILE A 39 -7.52 -6.88 3.17
CA ILE A 39 -6.77 -7.41 2.03
C ILE A 39 -7.78 -7.92 1.01
N ARG A 40 -7.99 -7.16 -0.08
CA ARG A 40 -9.05 -7.41 -1.06
C ARG A 40 -8.64 -8.36 -2.17
N ALA A 41 -7.37 -8.34 -2.56
CA ALA A 41 -6.80 -9.20 -3.59
C ALA A 41 -5.28 -9.35 -3.42
N ILE A 42 -4.76 -10.45 -3.92
CA ILE A 42 -3.33 -10.75 -3.99
C ILE A 42 -3.09 -11.32 -5.38
N GLY A 43 -2.47 -10.57 -6.29
CA GLY A 43 -2.08 -10.96 -7.65
C GLY A 43 -0.58 -11.25 -7.77
N ALA A 44 0.03 -11.82 -6.73
CA ALA A 44 1.48 -11.96 -6.66
C ALA A 44 1.95 -13.27 -6.06
N SER A 45 3.08 -13.76 -6.58
CA SER A 45 3.78 -14.96 -6.07
C SER A 45 4.77 -14.66 -4.93
N TYR A 46 5.30 -13.43 -4.86
CA TYR A 46 6.19 -13.05 -3.77
C TYR A 46 5.47 -13.02 -2.41
N LEU A 47 6.22 -13.30 -1.35
CA LEU A 47 5.75 -13.19 0.03
C LEU A 47 5.92 -11.74 0.50
N ASN A 48 4.96 -10.90 0.17
CA ASN A 48 5.00 -9.48 0.52
C ASN A 48 4.51 -9.24 1.95
N ALA A 49 4.92 -8.14 2.57
CA ALA A 49 4.33 -7.62 3.79
C ALA A 49 3.81 -6.21 3.56
N PHE A 50 2.83 -5.80 4.37
CA PHE A 50 2.19 -4.49 4.25
C PHE A 50 2.26 -3.73 5.57
N GLY A 51 2.67 -2.48 5.49
CA GLY A 51 2.82 -1.59 6.64
C GLY A 51 2.60 -0.13 6.27
N PHE A 52 2.69 0.72 7.28
CA PHE A 52 2.65 2.17 7.10
C PHE A 52 3.59 2.88 8.08
N GLU A 53 4.03 4.07 7.68
CA GLU A 53 4.88 4.94 8.49
C GLU A 53 4.09 6.18 8.94
N MET A 54 4.16 6.48 10.24
CA MET A 54 3.64 7.71 10.82
C MET A 54 4.78 8.73 11.04
N PRO A 55 4.57 10.03 10.79
CA PRO A 55 5.59 11.07 10.91
C PRO A 55 5.82 11.50 12.38
N ILE A 56 5.97 10.52 13.27
CA ILE A 56 6.26 10.71 14.70
C ILE A 56 7.36 9.74 15.11
N PRO A 57 8.16 10.04 16.15
CA PRO A 57 9.15 9.10 16.66
C PRO A 57 8.52 7.77 17.09
N ALA A 58 9.17 6.64 16.80
CA ALA A 58 8.73 5.32 17.26
C ALA A 58 8.50 5.27 18.78
N SER A 59 9.31 6.00 19.55
CA SER A 59 9.20 6.11 21.02
C SER A 59 7.95 6.86 21.50
N SER A 60 7.24 7.58 20.64
CA SER A 60 6.00 8.26 20.99
C SER A 60 4.81 7.29 21.07
N VAL A 61 4.94 6.11 20.45
CA VAL A 61 3.94 5.04 20.51
C VAL A 61 4.08 4.25 21.81
N GLN A 62 2.97 4.09 22.52
CA GLN A 62 2.88 3.27 23.73
C GLN A 62 2.68 1.80 23.38
N SER A 63 1.74 1.51 22.48
CA SER A 63 1.43 0.15 22.06
C SER A 63 0.75 0.13 20.69
N VAL A 64 1.01 -0.93 19.94
CA VAL A 64 0.27 -1.34 18.75
C VAL A 64 -0.35 -2.71 19.02
N THR A 65 -1.63 -2.86 18.67
CA THR A 65 -2.36 -4.14 18.75
C THR A 65 -3.21 -4.34 17.50
N GLY A 66 -3.60 -5.58 17.21
CA GLY A 66 -4.49 -5.92 16.09
C GLY A 66 -3.79 -6.25 14.77
N ASN A 67 -2.47 -6.16 14.74
CA ASN A 67 -1.63 -6.63 13.62
C ASN A 67 -1.53 -8.16 13.57
N ALA A 68 -1.26 -8.70 12.38
CA ALA A 68 -1.08 -10.12 12.14
C ALA A 68 0.35 -10.42 11.68
N LEU A 69 1.27 -10.60 12.64
CA LEU A 69 2.66 -10.96 12.37
C LEU A 69 2.94 -12.39 12.84
N SER A 70 3.53 -13.19 11.97
CA SER A 70 3.71 -14.64 12.14
C SER A 70 5.12 -15.14 11.86
N GLY A 71 5.88 -14.40 11.06
CA GLY A 71 7.28 -14.63 10.71
C GLY A 71 8.25 -13.85 11.60
N ASN A 72 9.52 -13.84 11.20
CA ASN A 72 10.64 -13.33 12.00
C ASN A 72 11.54 -12.33 11.26
N PHE A 73 11.19 -11.91 10.04
CA PHE A 73 11.99 -10.95 9.27
C PHE A 73 11.64 -9.49 9.60
N ILE A 74 10.46 -9.25 10.19
CA ILE A 74 10.06 -7.98 10.78
C ILE A 74 10.32 -8.07 12.28
N MET A 75 11.26 -7.24 12.77
CA MET A 75 11.62 -7.19 14.18
C MET A 75 10.89 -6.02 14.83
N THR A 76 10.02 -6.30 15.81
CA THR A 76 9.28 -5.27 16.54
C THR A 76 9.94 -4.94 17.88
N SER A 77 9.80 -3.67 18.27
CA SER A 77 10.09 -3.20 19.62
C SER A 77 8.95 -3.59 20.57
N ALA A 78 9.17 -3.45 21.89
CA ALA A 78 8.16 -3.82 22.90
C ALA A 78 6.83 -3.05 22.78
N ASN A 79 6.83 -1.87 22.16
CA ASN A 79 5.61 -1.08 21.88
C ASN A 79 4.91 -1.49 20.58
N GLY A 80 5.39 -2.51 19.87
CA GLY A 80 4.81 -3.01 18.63
C GLY A 80 5.18 -2.26 17.35
N THR A 81 5.92 -1.15 17.44
CA THR A 81 6.53 -0.50 16.26
C THR A 81 7.72 -1.29 15.76
N GLU A 82 8.05 -1.17 14.48
CA GLU A 82 9.27 -1.79 13.94
C GLU A 82 10.54 -1.21 14.59
N SER A 83 11.46 -2.10 14.95
CA SER A 83 12.77 -1.74 15.51
C SER A 83 13.72 -1.20 14.43
N GLY A 84 14.64 -0.30 14.82
CA GLY A 84 15.62 0.26 13.90
C GLY A 84 15.13 1.44 13.04
N GLN A 85 13.91 1.92 13.29
CA GLN A 85 13.31 3.07 12.61
C GLN A 85 13.44 4.35 13.43
N SER A 86 13.60 5.48 12.76
CA SER A 86 13.51 6.81 13.40
C SER A 86 12.05 7.20 13.65
N ASN A 87 11.20 6.96 12.67
CA ASN A 87 9.76 7.20 12.73
C ASN A 87 9.01 5.94 13.14
N ALA A 88 7.76 6.10 13.55
CA ALA A 88 6.90 4.99 13.94
C ALA A 88 6.41 4.25 12.69
N VAL A 89 7.06 3.13 12.38
CA VAL A 89 6.61 2.19 11.36
C VAL A 89 5.81 1.06 12.00
N VAL A 90 4.64 0.76 11.44
CA VAL A 90 3.73 -0.28 11.92
C VAL A 90 3.41 -1.23 10.77
N PHE A 91 3.72 -2.51 10.97
CA PHE A 91 3.27 -3.55 10.05
C PHE A 91 1.87 -4.03 10.42
N VAL A 92 1.00 -4.05 9.41
CA VAL A 92 -0.37 -4.56 9.52
C VAL A 92 -0.34 -6.08 9.43
N THR A 93 0.36 -6.61 8.43
CA THR A 93 0.58 -8.04 8.23
C THR A 93 1.94 -8.29 7.59
N ASP A 94 2.58 -9.40 7.98
CA ASP A 94 3.83 -9.87 7.36
C ASP A 94 3.63 -10.89 6.24
N ASP A 95 2.39 -11.32 6.03
CA ASP A 95 1.96 -12.15 4.93
C ASP A 95 0.44 -11.97 4.72
N PRO A 96 0.01 -11.18 3.72
CA PRO A 96 -1.40 -10.96 3.41
C PRO A 96 -2.20 -12.25 3.16
N ARG A 97 -1.53 -13.36 2.80
CA ARG A 97 -2.18 -14.66 2.60
C ARG A 97 -2.75 -15.26 3.88
N ASN A 98 -2.32 -14.78 5.05
CA ASN A 98 -2.91 -15.14 6.33
C ASN A 98 -4.33 -14.55 6.50
N GLN A 99 -4.63 -13.45 5.81
CA GLN A 99 -5.94 -12.77 5.84
C GLN A 99 -6.79 -13.12 4.63
N LEU A 100 -6.15 -13.38 3.47
CA LEU A 100 -6.82 -13.73 2.22
C LEU A 100 -6.22 -15.03 1.66
N PRO A 101 -6.62 -16.20 2.19
CA PRO A 101 -6.04 -17.48 1.82
C PRO A 101 -6.40 -17.89 0.38
N TYR A 102 -5.48 -18.60 -0.27
CA TYR A 102 -5.69 -19.08 -1.64
C TYR A 102 -6.86 -20.07 -1.77
N PRO A 103 -7.80 -19.87 -2.71
CA PRO A 103 -9.01 -20.70 -2.82
C PRO A 103 -8.76 -22.10 -3.42
N GLY A 104 -7.53 -22.41 -3.83
CA GLY A 104 -7.18 -23.69 -4.44
C GLY A 104 -7.30 -23.73 -5.98
N THR A 105 -7.84 -22.69 -6.60
CA THR A 105 -8.00 -22.54 -8.05
C THR A 105 -7.68 -21.10 -8.50
N GLY A 106 -7.38 -20.91 -9.79
CA GLY A 106 -6.85 -19.65 -10.30
C GLY A 106 -5.32 -19.59 -10.23
N GLU A 107 -4.74 -18.46 -10.62
CA GLU A 107 -3.31 -18.20 -10.42
C GLU A 107 -3.07 -17.59 -9.04
N PHE A 108 -3.93 -16.65 -8.64
CA PHE A 108 -3.88 -16.01 -7.33
C PHE A 108 -5.27 -15.73 -6.74
N VAL A 109 -5.37 -14.85 -5.73
CA VAL A 109 -6.58 -14.67 -4.93
C VAL A 109 -7.31 -13.41 -5.33
N ASN A 110 -8.58 -13.57 -5.72
CA ASN A 110 -9.45 -12.48 -6.16
C ASN A 110 -8.91 -11.67 -7.35
N THR A 111 -7.98 -12.18 -8.16
CA THR A 111 -7.53 -11.53 -9.42
C THR A 111 -7.79 -12.38 -10.66
N SER A 112 -7.91 -13.71 -10.49
CA SER A 112 -8.08 -14.66 -11.57
C SER A 112 -9.55 -14.82 -11.98
N ALA A 113 -9.84 -14.68 -13.28
CA ALA A 113 -11.18 -14.88 -13.83
C ALA A 113 -11.68 -16.32 -13.57
N GLY A 114 -12.91 -16.44 -13.06
CA GLY A 114 -13.57 -17.73 -12.83
C GLY A 114 -13.09 -18.50 -11.59
N ALA A 115 -12.09 -18.01 -10.86
CA ALA A 115 -11.76 -18.54 -9.54
C ALA A 115 -12.83 -18.13 -8.51
N PRO A 116 -13.09 -18.94 -7.46
CA PRO A 116 -14.00 -18.57 -6.38
C PRO A 116 -13.54 -17.29 -5.69
N TRP A 117 -14.49 -16.42 -5.39
CA TRP A 117 -14.26 -15.25 -4.54
C TRP A 117 -13.94 -15.70 -3.11
N VAL A 118 -12.89 -15.12 -2.54
CA VAL A 118 -12.54 -15.25 -1.12
C VAL A 118 -12.93 -13.96 -0.43
N GLU A 119 -13.78 -14.05 0.59
CA GLU A 119 -14.23 -12.87 1.31
C GLU A 119 -13.07 -12.23 2.09
N PRO A 120 -12.79 -10.92 1.88
CA PRO A 120 -11.74 -10.22 2.60
C PRO A 120 -11.99 -10.16 4.12
N ASP A 121 -11.01 -10.60 4.91
CA ASP A 121 -10.97 -10.33 6.34
C ASP A 121 -10.43 -8.91 6.62
N THR A 122 -10.82 -8.31 7.74
CA THR A 122 -10.39 -6.97 8.16
C THR A 122 -9.58 -7.03 9.44
N LEU A 123 -8.35 -6.52 9.39
CA LEU A 123 -7.50 -6.31 10.56
C LEU A 123 -7.84 -4.96 11.19
N HIS A 124 -8.08 -4.98 12.49
CA HIS A 124 -8.47 -3.82 13.28
C HIS A 124 -7.31 -3.40 14.19
N LEU A 125 -6.51 -2.44 13.74
CA LEU A 125 -5.37 -1.94 14.49
C LEU A 125 -5.80 -0.86 15.49
N HIS A 126 -5.24 -0.94 16.69
CA HIS A 126 -5.34 0.11 17.70
C HIS A 126 -3.95 0.52 18.16
N ILE A 127 -3.64 1.80 17.96
CA ILE A 127 -2.37 2.43 18.32
C ILE A 127 -2.64 3.47 19.42
N THR A 128 -1.98 3.29 20.56
CA THR A 128 -2.04 4.21 21.70
C THR A 128 -0.72 4.97 21.81
N LEU A 129 -0.78 6.25 22.17
CA LEU A 129 0.39 7.13 22.31
C LEU A 129 0.77 7.32 23.78
N ASN A 130 2.07 7.47 24.06
CA ASN A 130 2.57 7.74 25.43
C ASN A 130 2.07 9.09 25.96
N SER A 131 1.83 10.04 25.08
CA SER A 131 1.31 11.38 25.36
C SER A 131 0.59 11.92 24.13
N SER A 132 -0.35 12.86 24.31
CA SER A 132 -1.05 13.44 23.18
C SER A 132 -0.12 14.20 22.23
N ILE A 133 -0.31 14.06 20.92
CA ILE A 133 0.51 14.70 19.89
C ILE A 133 -0.34 15.73 19.13
N ALA A 134 0.17 16.95 18.95
CA ALA A 134 -0.54 17.98 18.20
C ALA A 134 -0.74 17.56 16.73
N LEU A 135 -1.91 17.87 16.15
CA LEU A 135 -2.19 17.59 14.73
C LEU A 135 -1.20 18.25 13.77
N SER A 136 -0.62 19.39 14.14
CA SER A 136 0.42 20.04 13.34
C SER A 136 1.73 19.24 13.27
N VAL A 137 1.91 18.24 14.15
CA VAL A 137 3.08 17.35 14.16
C VAL A 137 2.78 16.07 13.40
N ILE A 138 1.69 15.37 13.76
CA ILE A 138 1.37 14.07 13.15
C ILE A 138 0.65 14.19 11.80
N GLY A 139 0.05 15.34 11.51
CA GLY A 139 -0.75 15.57 10.31
C GLY A 139 -2.09 14.83 10.33
N TYR A 140 -2.72 14.77 9.16
CA TYR A 140 -3.96 14.05 8.94
C TYR A 140 -3.68 12.71 8.27
N ALA A 141 -4.44 11.70 8.67
CA ALA A 141 -4.42 10.42 7.99
C ALA A 141 -5.04 10.55 6.56
N PRO A 142 -4.71 9.63 5.62
CA PRO A 142 -3.93 8.41 5.83
C PRO A 142 -2.42 8.64 5.93
N TYR A 143 -1.75 7.75 6.67
CA TYR A 143 -0.29 7.74 6.80
C TYR A 143 0.35 6.93 5.67
N ILE A 144 1.67 7.04 5.49
CA ILE A 144 2.39 6.60 4.29
C ILE A 144 2.39 5.07 4.22
N PRO A 145 1.61 4.43 3.31
CA PRO A 145 1.59 2.99 3.19
C PRO A 145 2.75 2.50 2.30
N PHE A 146 3.22 1.30 2.56
CA PHE A 146 4.23 0.64 1.74
C PHE A 146 4.13 -0.88 1.84
N ILE A 147 4.79 -1.56 0.90
CA ILE A 147 5.03 -3.01 1.01
C ILE A 147 6.51 -3.31 1.12
N VAL A 148 6.84 -4.42 1.79
CA VAL A 148 8.15 -5.08 1.71
C VAL A 148 8.02 -6.25 0.75
N VAL A 149 8.86 -6.30 -0.27
CA VAL A 149 8.76 -7.29 -1.33
C VAL A 149 9.49 -8.57 -0.94
N ASN A 150 8.79 -9.70 -1.08
CA ASN A 150 9.35 -11.04 -0.92
C ASN A 150 10.15 -11.26 0.40
N ARG A 151 9.70 -10.65 1.50
CA ARG A 151 10.37 -10.66 2.82
C ARG A 151 11.81 -10.14 2.83
N LEU A 152 12.24 -9.47 1.76
CA LEU A 152 13.55 -8.83 1.69
C LEU A 152 13.42 -7.45 2.31
N ARG A 153 13.77 -7.32 3.60
CA ARG A 153 13.45 -6.11 4.38
C ARG A 153 13.79 -4.81 3.67
N GLY A 154 14.99 -4.68 3.09
CA GLY A 154 15.39 -3.45 2.40
C GLY A 154 14.68 -3.15 1.06
N ARG A 155 13.91 -4.09 0.52
CA ARG A 155 13.19 -3.91 -0.75
C ARG A 155 11.76 -3.43 -0.47
N GLU A 156 11.59 -2.11 -0.45
CA GLU A 156 10.31 -1.46 -0.19
C GLU A 156 9.71 -0.89 -1.48
N ILE A 157 8.38 -0.87 -1.58
CA ILE A 157 7.65 -0.11 -2.60
C ILE A 157 6.72 0.87 -1.88
N HIS A 158 6.87 2.15 -2.19
CA HIS A 158 6.01 3.22 -1.68
C HIS A 158 5.24 3.90 -2.82
N LEU A 159 4.34 4.80 -2.46
CA LEU A 159 3.70 5.71 -3.41
C LEU A 159 4.73 6.65 -4.06
N VAL A 160 4.38 7.17 -5.23
CA VAL A 160 5.23 8.11 -6.00
C VAL A 160 5.70 9.27 -5.12
N ASP A 161 7.01 9.54 -5.19
CA ASP A 161 7.72 10.60 -4.49
C ASP A 161 7.60 10.57 -2.95
N GLN A 162 7.10 9.47 -2.37
CA GLN A 162 7.21 9.24 -0.93
C GLN A 162 8.61 8.74 -0.58
N MET A 163 9.12 9.20 0.56
CA MET A 163 10.42 8.77 1.04
C MET A 163 10.36 7.30 1.52
N PRO A 164 11.43 6.51 1.32
CA PRO A 164 11.57 5.21 1.98
C PRO A 164 11.58 5.32 3.51
N THR A 165 11.33 4.19 4.18
CA THR A 165 11.66 4.09 5.61
C THR A 165 13.18 4.06 5.82
N ALA A 166 13.64 4.19 7.07
CA ALA A 166 15.07 4.18 7.38
C ALA A 166 15.77 2.83 7.09
N LEU A 167 15.00 1.76 6.86
CA LEU A 167 15.52 0.42 6.60
C LEU A 167 15.48 0.02 5.13
N ALA A 168 15.01 0.89 4.22
CA ALA A 168 15.10 0.64 2.79
C ALA A 168 16.57 0.55 2.33
N ASP A 169 16.84 -0.28 1.34
CA ASP A 169 18.15 -0.40 0.72
C ASP A 169 18.32 0.67 -0.38
N PRO A 170 19.15 1.70 -0.13
CA PRO A 170 19.34 2.77 -1.11
C PRO A 170 20.05 2.30 -2.38
N ALA A 171 20.69 1.13 -2.39
CA ALA A 171 21.36 0.59 -3.57
C ALA A 171 20.39 0.14 -4.68
N LEU A 172 19.09 0.03 -4.37
CA LEU A 172 18.05 -0.32 -5.34
C LEU A 172 17.52 0.88 -6.14
N PHE A 173 17.67 2.11 -5.62
CA PHE A 173 17.20 3.32 -6.30
C PHE A 173 17.98 3.58 -7.60
N GLY A 174 17.28 3.96 -8.65
CA GLY A 174 17.85 4.23 -9.97
C GLY A 174 18.32 2.98 -10.71
N THR A 175 17.90 1.78 -10.28
CA THR A 175 18.24 0.51 -10.94
C THR A 175 17.06 -0.02 -11.75
N GLY A 176 17.32 -0.90 -12.72
CA GLY A 176 16.25 -1.50 -13.51
C GLY A 176 15.42 -0.47 -14.28
N ASN A 177 14.12 -0.42 -14.00
CA ASN A 177 13.20 0.58 -14.56
C ASN A 177 12.93 1.75 -13.59
N ASP A 178 13.43 1.68 -12.36
CA ASP A 178 13.35 2.74 -11.36
C ASP A 178 14.20 3.94 -11.76
N ASP A 179 13.59 5.12 -11.68
CA ASP A 179 14.21 6.40 -11.96
C ASP A 179 14.20 7.28 -10.69
N SER A 180 14.32 6.65 -9.53
CA SER A 180 14.43 7.36 -8.26
C SER A 180 15.76 8.12 -8.19
N ASP A 181 15.68 9.37 -7.77
CA ASP A 181 16.81 10.23 -7.47
C ASP A 181 16.54 10.96 -6.13
N PRO A 182 17.12 10.45 -5.02
CA PRO A 182 16.99 11.05 -3.70
C PRO A 182 17.37 12.53 -3.66
N ALA A 183 18.30 12.99 -4.52
CA ALA A 183 18.77 14.38 -4.51
C ALA A 183 17.70 15.36 -5.01
N THR A 184 16.75 14.87 -5.79
CA THR A 184 15.63 15.66 -6.34
C THR A 184 14.29 15.32 -5.68
N GLY A 185 14.28 14.43 -4.68
CA GLY A 185 13.05 13.95 -4.03
C GLY A 185 12.19 13.08 -4.94
N ARG A 186 12.78 12.52 -6.00
CA ARG A 186 12.09 11.66 -6.96
C ARG A 186 12.18 10.22 -6.48
N TYR A 187 11.05 9.56 -6.31
CA TYR A 187 11.02 8.17 -5.82
C TYR A 187 9.92 7.33 -6.47
N TYR A 188 10.20 6.03 -6.64
CA TYR A 188 9.24 4.97 -6.98
C TYR A 188 8.39 5.25 -8.23
N LYS A 189 9.05 5.75 -9.29
CA LYS A 189 8.48 5.82 -10.63
C LYS A 189 9.52 5.62 -11.71
N THR A 190 9.08 5.20 -12.89
CA THR A 190 9.94 5.07 -14.07
C THR A 190 10.28 6.44 -14.69
N VAL A 191 11.20 6.47 -15.65
CA VAL A 191 11.49 7.66 -16.48
C VAL A 191 10.22 8.29 -17.09
N GLN A 192 9.23 7.47 -17.45
CA GLN A 192 7.96 7.92 -18.01
C GLN A 192 6.90 8.27 -16.94
N ASN A 193 7.30 8.37 -15.67
CA ASN A 193 6.45 8.64 -14.52
C ASN A 193 5.42 7.53 -14.20
N LEU A 194 5.68 6.28 -14.64
CA LEU A 194 4.82 5.15 -14.30
C LEU A 194 5.05 4.74 -12.83
N PRO A 195 4.01 4.70 -11.96
CA PRO A 195 4.14 4.31 -10.56
C PRO A 195 4.29 2.80 -10.34
N TRP A 196 4.76 2.36 -9.17
CA TRP A 196 4.57 0.97 -8.71
C TRP A 196 3.43 0.79 -7.71
N ALA A 197 2.92 1.89 -7.14
CA ALA A 197 1.83 1.87 -6.18
C ALA A 197 0.88 3.05 -6.42
N LEU A 198 -0.41 2.81 -6.22
CA LEU A 198 -1.47 3.79 -6.34
C LEU A 198 -2.22 3.93 -5.03
N ASN A 199 -2.73 5.14 -4.77
CA ASN A 199 -3.65 5.39 -3.69
C ASN A 199 -4.91 6.06 -4.25
N ILE A 200 -6.02 5.34 -4.24
CA ILE A 200 -7.28 5.76 -4.88
C ILE A 200 -8.34 5.99 -3.80
N PRO A 201 -9.04 7.13 -3.80
CA PRO A 201 -10.10 7.38 -2.84
C PRO A 201 -11.33 6.50 -3.13
N GLY A 202 -11.76 5.74 -2.13
CA GLY A 202 -12.98 4.92 -2.20
C GLY A 202 -12.75 3.55 -2.84
N HIS A 203 -13.79 3.03 -3.49
CA HIS A 203 -13.72 1.73 -4.15
C HIS A 203 -12.93 1.84 -5.46
N PHE A 204 -12.02 0.89 -5.67
CA PHE A 204 -11.28 0.73 -6.92
C PHE A 204 -11.50 -0.68 -7.46
N ASP A 205 -11.90 -0.76 -8.73
CA ASP A 205 -12.05 -2.00 -9.49
C ASP A 205 -10.69 -2.29 -10.14
N TYR A 206 -9.91 -3.18 -9.53
CA TYR A 206 -8.57 -3.49 -10.04
C TYR A 206 -8.64 -4.41 -11.28
N PRO A 207 -7.63 -4.37 -12.16
CA PRO A 207 -7.57 -5.26 -13.31
C PRO A 207 -7.55 -6.74 -12.97
N LEU A 208 -8.04 -7.55 -13.90
CA LEU A 208 -7.81 -9.00 -13.91
C LEU A 208 -6.30 -9.30 -13.95
N GLU A 209 -5.91 -10.45 -13.40
CA GLU A 209 -4.53 -10.94 -13.45
C GLU A 209 -3.94 -10.87 -14.87
N GLN A 210 -2.71 -10.39 -15.02
CA GLN A 210 -1.97 -10.23 -16.30
C GLN A 210 -2.59 -9.25 -17.30
N ASN A 211 -3.62 -8.49 -16.90
CA ASN A 211 -4.20 -7.46 -17.75
C ASN A 211 -3.68 -6.09 -17.33
N GLU A 212 -2.77 -5.53 -18.13
CA GLU A 212 -2.23 -4.18 -17.93
C GLU A 212 -3.34 -3.18 -17.55
N ILE A 213 -3.09 -2.31 -16.58
CA ILE A 213 -4.09 -1.34 -16.10
C ILE A 213 -4.65 -0.45 -17.22
N ILE A 214 -3.88 -0.19 -18.27
CA ILE A 214 -4.32 0.60 -19.43
C ILE A 214 -5.37 -0.11 -20.29
N GLY A 215 -5.51 -1.44 -20.17
CA GLY A 215 -6.60 -2.20 -20.77
C GLY A 215 -7.93 -1.87 -20.12
N GLY A 216 -7.96 -1.85 -18.77
CA GLY A 216 -9.16 -1.53 -18.00
C GLY A 216 -9.43 -0.04 -17.83
N TYR A 217 -8.39 0.79 -17.80
CA TYR A 217 -8.45 2.23 -17.57
C TYR A 217 -7.75 3.01 -18.68
N LEU A 218 -8.53 3.40 -19.67
CA LEU A 218 -8.09 4.00 -20.95
C LEU A 218 -7.45 5.39 -20.80
N LYS A 219 -7.59 6.04 -19.64
CA LYS A 219 -7.00 7.35 -19.31
C LYS A 219 -5.82 7.26 -18.33
N PHE A 220 -5.44 6.07 -17.89
CA PHE A 220 -4.37 5.89 -16.93
C PHE A 220 -3.02 6.38 -17.45
N ALA A 221 -2.61 5.98 -18.67
CA ALA A 221 -1.32 6.37 -19.23
C ALA A 221 -1.11 7.90 -19.35
N PRO A 222 -2.02 8.68 -19.98
CA PRO A 222 -1.84 10.14 -20.03
C PRO A 222 -1.88 10.78 -18.63
N TRP A 223 -2.66 10.25 -17.69
CA TRP A 223 -2.63 10.69 -16.29
C TRP A 223 -1.25 10.47 -15.65
N ALA A 224 -0.70 9.25 -15.73
CA ALA A 224 0.59 8.92 -15.12
C ALA A 224 1.73 9.74 -15.76
N MET A 225 1.79 9.78 -17.09
CA MET A 225 2.85 10.48 -17.83
C MET A 225 2.84 11.99 -17.59
N SER A 226 1.67 12.59 -17.40
CA SER A 226 1.51 14.01 -17.07
C SER A 226 1.75 14.33 -15.58
N SER A 227 2.19 13.36 -14.78
CA SER A 227 2.32 13.49 -13.32
C SER A 227 0.99 13.91 -12.65
N GLY A 228 -0.12 13.37 -13.14
CA GLY A 228 -1.46 13.60 -12.61
C GLY A 228 -2.12 14.92 -13.03
N ALA A 229 -1.51 15.68 -13.94
CA ALA A 229 -2.08 16.94 -14.44
C ALA A 229 -3.28 16.73 -15.38
N GLU A 230 -3.33 15.60 -16.08
CA GLU A 230 -4.41 15.21 -16.99
C GLU A 230 -5.23 14.06 -16.40
N TYR A 231 -6.54 14.05 -16.67
CA TYR A 231 -7.44 12.94 -16.31
C TYR A 231 -7.36 12.51 -14.84
N SER A 232 -7.35 13.46 -13.88
CA SER A 232 -7.30 13.16 -12.44
C SER A 232 -8.45 12.28 -11.93
N ASP A 233 -9.49 12.13 -12.74
CA ASP A 233 -10.69 11.33 -12.53
C ASP A 233 -10.70 10.00 -13.31
N TRP A 234 -9.56 9.58 -13.88
CA TRP A 234 -9.41 8.41 -14.76
C TRP A 234 -10.01 7.11 -14.18
N TYR A 235 -10.02 6.97 -12.85
CA TYR A 235 -10.47 5.78 -12.13
C TYR A 235 -11.98 5.73 -11.89
N LEU A 236 -12.70 6.85 -12.09
CA LEU A 236 -14.13 6.93 -11.77
C LEU A 236 -14.98 6.07 -12.72
N PRO A 237 -16.00 5.36 -12.21
CA PRO A 237 -16.96 4.65 -13.04
C PRO A 237 -17.88 5.64 -13.78
N ASN A 238 -18.58 5.15 -14.80
CA ASN A 238 -19.63 5.87 -15.54
C ASN A 238 -19.18 7.11 -16.35
N ILE A 239 -17.89 7.24 -16.64
CA ILE A 239 -17.38 8.23 -17.59
C ILE A 239 -17.10 7.54 -18.93
N SER A 240 -17.79 7.97 -19.99
CA SER A 240 -17.68 7.34 -21.30
C SER A 240 -16.24 7.40 -21.83
N GLY A 241 -15.70 6.25 -22.25
CA GLY A 241 -14.35 6.13 -22.79
C GLY A 241 -13.22 6.18 -21.75
N TYR A 242 -13.53 6.04 -20.45
CA TYR A 242 -12.53 5.93 -19.39
C TYR A 242 -12.18 4.49 -19.06
N ARG A 243 -13.16 3.58 -19.13
CA ARG A 243 -12.99 2.20 -18.68
C ARG A 243 -13.45 1.20 -19.72
N ASP A 244 -12.80 0.05 -19.72
CA ASP A 244 -13.23 -1.16 -20.40
C ASP A 244 -13.35 -2.30 -19.38
N GLU A 245 -14.59 -2.57 -18.99
CA GLU A 245 -14.93 -3.48 -17.89
C GLU A 245 -14.51 -4.93 -18.15
N GLN A 246 -14.23 -5.32 -19.40
CA GLN A 246 -13.78 -6.69 -19.71
C GLN A 246 -12.40 -7.02 -19.13
N TYR A 247 -11.61 -5.99 -18.80
CA TYR A 247 -10.27 -6.11 -18.22
C TYR A 247 -10.25 -5.95 -16.70
N LEU A 248 -11.40 -5.63 -16.08
CA LEU A 248 -11.51 -5.38 -14.65
C LEU A 248 -12.05 -6.60 -13.92
N TYR A 249 -11.54 -6.86 -12.72
CA TYR A 249 -12.00 -7.99 -11.92
C TYR A 249 -13.45 -7.74 -11.43
N PRO A 250 -14.38 -8.67 -11.67
CA PRO A 250 -15.76 -8.51 -11.25
C PRO A 250 -15.88 -8.79 -9.74
N THR A 251 -15.81 -7.74 -8.92
CA THR A 251 -16.04 -7.88 -7.48
C THR A 251 -17.53 -8.13 -7.20
N PRO A 252 -17.89 -9.12 -6.37
CA PRO A 252 -19.27 -9.28 -5.91
C PRO A 252 -19.73 -8.02 -5.17
N GLU A 253 -20.98 -7.60 -5.41
CA GLU A 253 -21.66 -6.53 -4.63
C GLU A 253 -21.97 -6.97 -3.19
#